data_AF-A0ABD2NMW5-F1
#
_entry.id   AF-A0ABD2NMW5-F1
#
_cell.length_a   1.000
_cell.length_b   1.000
_cell.length_c   1.000
_cell.angle_alpha   90.00
_cell.angle_beta   90.00
_cell.angle_gamma   90.00
#
_symmetry.space_group_name_H-M   'P 1'
#
loop_
_entity.id
_entity.type
_entity.pdbx_description
1 polymer ?
#
loop_
_entity_poly.entity_id
_entity_poly.type
_entity_poly.pdbx_seq_one_letter_code
_entity_poly.pdbx_strand_id
1 'polypeptide(L)'
;MSTYCSRCKSAVDPDIAHAQVDSLKEEVDRLKSNENVSNVEVFSTKVNDRIIRSKNIMIYDLKEPSKAEVADRIDDDRREVKKLLTRIDIEPDELVKIVRIGKKNRRDEKSRPANAVFSGPDKVAAML
;
A
#
# COMPACT_ATOMS: atom_id res chain seq x y z
N MET A 1 -72.72 17.69 30.01
CA MET A 1 -71.56 17.84 29.12
C MET A 1 -70.42 17.01 29.68
N SER A 2 -70.13 15.86 29.10
CA SER A 2 -68.97 15.04 29.45
C SER A 2 -68.35 14.53 28.17
N THR A 3 -67.17 15.04 27.83
CA THR A 3 -66.35 14.56 26.72
C THR A 3 -64.98 14.25 27.27
N TYR A 4 -64.79 13.02 27.74
CA TYR A 4 -63.48 12.43 27.94
C TYR A 4 -63.00 11.86 26.59
N CYS A 5 -61.99 12.49 25.99
CA CYS A 5 -61.20 11.86 24.94
C CYS A 5 -60.07 11.05 25.61
N SER A 6 -60.24 9.75 25.71
CA SER A 6 -59.34 8.81 26.42
C SER A 6 -58.40 8.04 25.47
N ARG A 7 -58.04 8.62 24.32
CA ARG A 7 -57.28 7.92 23.28
C ARG A 7 -55.98 8.61 22.88
N CYS A 8 -55.07 8.80 23.83
CA CYS A 8 -53.69 9.16 23.52
C CYS A 8 -52.69 8.49 24.48
N LYS A 9 -52.58 7.16 24.47
CA LYS A 9 -51.38 6.44 24.95
C LYS A 9 -51.20 5.17 24.13
N SER A 10 -50.64 5.29 22.94
CA SER A 10 -49.98 4.15 22.27
C SER A 10 -48.67 3.89 23.03
N ALA A 11 -48.78 3.23 24.18
CA ALA A 11 -47.62 2.65 24.84
C ALA A 11 -47.07 1.61 23.86
N VAL A 12 -45.84 1.81 23.41
CA VAL A 12 -45.13 0.79 22.63
C VAL A 12 -45.02 -0.42 23.54
N ASP A 13 -45.56 -1.54 23.08
CA ASP A 13 -45.56 -2.79 23.83
C ASP A 13 -44.09 -3.17 24.13
N PRO A 14 -43.70 -3.31 25.42
CA PRO A 14 -42.33 -3.61 25.79
C PRO A 14 -41.83 -4.92 25.16
N ASP A 15 -42.72 -5.88 24.88
CA ASP A 15 -42.34 -7.14 24.25
C ASP A 15 -41.92 -6.95 22.78
N ILE A 16 -42.54 -5.98 22.07
CA ILE A 16 -42.15 -5.60 20.71
C ILE A 16 -40.79 -4.89 20.73
N ALA A 17 -40.54 -4.03 21.71
CA ALA A 17 -39.27 -3.35 21.87
C ALA A 17 -38.13 -4.35 22.18
N HIS A 18 -38.38 -5.34 23.03
CA HIS A 18 -37.41 -6.39 23.34
C HIS A 18 -37.09 -7.26 22.12
N ALA A 19 -38.10 -7.67 21.35
CA ALA A 19 -37.90 -8.44 20.13
C ALA A 19 -37.09 -7.66 19.06
N GLN A 20 -37.33 -6.36 18.94
CA GLN A 20 -36.54 -5.50 18.03
C GLN A 20 -35.09 -5.35 18.49
N VAL A 21 -34.87 -5.19 19.79
CA VAL A 21 -33.51 -5.10 20.37
C VAL A 21 -32.75 -6.41 20.15
N ASP A 22 -33.38 -7.56 20.33
CA ASP A 22 -32.72 -8.84 20.15
C ASP A 22 -32.45 -9.15 18.67
N SER A 23 -33.38 -8.81 17.77
CA SER A 23 -33.13 -8.87 16.32
C SER A 23 -31.97 -7.97 15.89
N LEU A 24 -31.85 -6.76 16.46
CA LEU A 24 -30.74 -5.85 16.17
C LEU A 24 -29.41 -6.38 16.73
N LYS A 25 -29.41 -7.02 17.90
CA LYS A 25 -28.21 -7.67 18.44
C LYS A 25 -27.73 -8.80 17.53
N GLU A 26 -28.64 -9.66 17.08
CA GLU A 26 -28.30 -10.74 16.14
C GLU A 26 -27.73 -10.21 14.82
N GLU A 27 -28.31 -9.13 14.29
CA GLU A 27 -27.80 -8.52 13.06
C GLU A 27 -26.43 -7.87 13.25
N VAL A 28 -26.18 -7.21 14.39
CA VAL A 28 -24.88 -6.66 14.76
C VAL A 28 -23.83 -7.77 14.92
N ASP A 29 -24.16 -8.88 15.56
CA ASP A 29 -23.23 -9.99 15.73
C ASP A 29 -22.94 -10.72 14.41
N ARG A 30 -23.94 -10.81 13.51
CA ARG A 30 -23.74 -11.27 12.13
C ARG A 30 -22.86 -10.33 11.31
N LEU A 31 -22.98 -9.01 11.50
CA LEU A 31 -22.14 -8.03 10.82
C LEU A 31 -20.71 -7.99 11.38
N LYS A 32 -20.53 -8.21 12.68
CA LYS A 32 -19.19 -8.30 13.31
C LYS A 32 -18.43 -9.55 12.91
N SER A 33 -19.14 -10.66 12.68
CA SER A 33 -18.56 -11.92 12.20
C SER A 33 -18.31 -11.95 10.69
N ASN A 34 -18.68 -10.88 9.98
CA ASN A 34 -18.54 -10.79 8.54
C ASN A 34 -17.05 -10.58 8.17
N GLU A 35 -16.42 -11.61 7.60
CA GLU A 35 -15.00 -11.66 7.17
C GLU A 35 -14.59 -10.55 6.18
N ASN A 36 -15.55 -9.76 5.69
CA ASN A 36 -15.33 -8.67 4.74
C ASN A 36 -14.44 -7.54 5.28
N VAL A 37 -14.34 -7.33 6.60
CA VAL A 37 -13.41 -6.33 7.17
C VAL A 37 -11.96 -6.70 6.87
N SER A 38 -11.62 -7.99 6.92
CA SER A 38 -10.28 -8.48 6.58
C SER A 38 -9.91 -8.22 5.11
N ASN A 39 -10.89 -8.31 4.22
CA ASN A 39 -10.68 -8.10 2.78
C ASN A 39 -10.41 -6.62 2.44
N VAL A 40 -11.05 -5.69 3.16
CA VAL A 40 -10.84 -4.25 2.96
C VAL A 40 -9.45 -3.81 3.46
N GLU A 41 -9.00 -4.34 4.60
CA GLU A 41 -7.65 -4.07 5.11
C GLU A 41 -6.58 -4.60 4.15
N VAL A 42 -6.70 -5.86 3.72
CA VAL A 42 -5.78 -6.46 2.74
C VAL A 42 -5.77 -5.70 1.43
N PHE A 43 -6.92 -5.22 0.96
CA PHE A 43 -7.01 -4.38 -0.24
C PHE A 43 -6.28 -3.05 -0.05
N SER A 44 -6.53 -2.37 1.08
CA SER A 44 -5.91 -1.08 1.39
C SER A 44 -4.39 -1.20 1.49
N THR A 45 -3.87 -2.26 2.11
CA THR A 45 -2.44 -2.55 2.14
C THR A 45 -1.86 -2.76 0.75
N LYS A 46 -2.54 -3.55 -0.11
CA LYS A 46 -2.08 -3.79 -1.50
C LYS A 46 -2.05 -2.51 -2.34
N VAL A 47 -3.03 -1.62 -2.16
CA VAL A 47 -3.05 -0.32 -2.85
C VAL A 47 -1.89 0.55 -2.39
N ASN A 48 -1.67 0.66 -1.08
CA ASN A 48 -0.54 1.41 -0.54
C ASN A 48 0.81 0.85 -1.01
N ASP A 49 0.98 -0.47 -1.02
CA ASP A 49 2.18 -1.12 -1.56
C ASP A 49 2.40 -0.77 -3.04
N ARG A 50 1.33 -0.68 -3.82
CA ARG A 50 1.41 -0.31 -5.24
C ARG A 50 1.81 1.16 -5.41
N ILE A 51 1.26 2.06 -4.60
CA ILE A 51 1.61 3.50 -4.59
C ILE A 51 3.08 3.69 -4.19
N ILE A 52 3.58 2.91 -3.22
CA ILE A 52 4.99 2.97 -2.84
C ILE A 52 5.87 2.46 -3.99
N ARG A 53 5.45 1.40 -4.68
CA ARG A 53 6.23 0.83 -5.79
C ARG A 53 6.18 1.66 -7.07
N SER A 54 5.13 2.42 -7.33
CA SER A 54 5.02 3.28 -8.53
C SER A 54 6.07 4.37 -8.56
N LYS A 55 6.56 4.79 -7.38
CA LYS A 55 7.66 5.75 -7.23
C LYS A 55 9.02 5.19 -7.62
N ASN A 56 9.16 3.88 -7.75
CA ASN A 56 10.45 3.26 -8.01
C ASN A 56 10.80 3.32 -9.50
N ILE A 57 12.08 3.51 -9.80
CA ILE A 57 12.60 3.50 -11.17
C ILE A 57 13.33 2.18 -11.41
N MET A 58 12.93 1.48 -12.47
CA MET A 58 13.64 0.29 -12.96
C MET A 58 14.71 0.71 -13.95
N ILE A 59 15.96 0.35 -13.66
CA ILE A 59 17.13 0.66 -14.48
C ILE A 59 17.65 -0.64 -15.09
N TYR A 60 17.72 -0.66 -16.42
CA TYR A 60 18.24 -1.76 -17.20
C TYR A 60 19.68 -1.48 -17.64
N ASP A 61 20.41 -2.53 -18.02
CA ASP A 61 21.79 -2.45 -18.52
C ASP A 61 22.79 -1.75 -17.58
N LEU A 62 22.50 -1.73 -16.28
CA LEU A 62 23.42 -1.25 -15.26
C LEU A 62 24.49 -2.30 -14.98
N LYS A 63 25.74 -2.01 -15.39
CA LYS A 63 26.89 -2.91 -15.23
C LYS A 63 26.94 -3.55 -13.85
N GLU A 64 27.07 -4.88 -13.79
CA GLU A 64 27.16 -5.60 -12.51
C GLU A 64 28.42 -5.19 -11.73
N PRO A 65 28.31 -4.95 -10.41
CA PRO A 65 29.46 -4.60 -9.60
C PRO A 65 30.36 -5.83 -9.41
N SER A 66 31.67 -5.59 -9.44
CA SER A 66 32.72 -6.63 -9.38
C SER A 66 33.38 -6.74 -8.00
N LYS A 67 33.08 -5.83 -7.08
CA LYS A 67 33.69 -5.81 -5.75
C LYS A 67 33.26 -7.02 -4.89
N ALA A 68 34.15 -7.45 -4.00
CA ALA A 68 33.91 -8.60 -3.14
C ALA A 68 32.91 -8.28 -2.02
N GLU A 69 33.08 -7.13 -1.38
CA GLU A 69 32.26 -6.69 -0.25
C GLU A 69 30.87 -6.20 -0.67
N VAL A 70 29.86 -6.54 0.12
CA VAL A 70 28.46 -6.19 -0.18
C VAL A 70 28.28 -4.67 -0.14
N ALA A 71 28.84 -4.01 0.88
CA ALA A 71 28.72 -2.56 1.06
C ALA A 71 29.28 -1.81 -0.16
N ASP A 72 30.49 -2.17 -0.60
CA ASP A 72 31.11 -1.47 -1.72
C ASP A 72 30.38 -1.68 -3.05
N ARG A 73 29.73 -2.84 -3.23
CA ARG A 73 28.88 -3.08 -4.41
C ARG A 73 27.64 -2.19 -4.41
N ILE A 74 27.03 -2.00 -3.23
CA ILE A 74 25.88 -1.10 -3.07
C ILE A 74 26.30 0.34 -3.36
N ASP A 75 27.47 0.76 -2.88
CA ASP A 75 27.98 2.11 -3.11
C ASP A 75 28.33 2.36 -4.59
N ASP A 76 28.86 1.35 -5.28
CA ASP A 76 29.09 1.41 -6.73
C ASP A 76 27.79 1.57 -7.50
N ASP A 77 26.79 0.74 -7.21
CA ASP A 77 25.45 0.85 -7.81
C ASP A 77 24.85 2.23 -7.51
N ARG A 78 24.97 2.72 -6.27
CA ARG A 78 24.49 4.04 -5.87
C ARG A 78 25.15 5.17 -6.63
N ARG A 79 26.47 5.12 -6.78
CA ARG A 79 27.22 6.13 -7.53
C ARG A 79 26.81 6.16 -9.00
N GLU A 80 26.69 5.01 -9.65
CA GLU A 80 26.31 4.93 -11.06
C GLU A 80 24.86 5.37 -11.29
N VAL A 81 23.92 4.93 -10.46
CA VAL A 81 22.53 5.38 -10.55
C VAL A 81 22.41 6.88 -10.30
N LYS A 82 23.11 7.45 -9.31
CA LYS A 82 23.11 8.91 -9.09
C LYS A 82 23.56 9.67 -10.34
N LYS A 83 24.60 9.22 -11.03
CA LYS A 83 25.04 9.83 -12.31
C LYS A 83 23.96 9.77 -13.38
N LEU A 84 23.23 8.66 -13.48
CA LEU A 84 22.13 8.52 -14.44
C LEU A 84 20.97 9.46 -14.10
N LEU A 85 20.59 9.54 -12.83
CA LEU A 85 19.51 10.40 -12.36
C LEU A 85 19.80 11.89 -12.63
N THR A 86 21.03 12.35 -12.38
CA THR A 86 21.42 13.73 -12.67
C THR A 86 21.33 14.06 -14.17
N ARG A 87 21.53 13.09 -15.07
CA ARG A 87 21.39 13.31 -16.52
C ARG A 87 19.95 13.53 -16.98
N ILE A 88 18.99 13.06 -16.18
CA ILE A 88 17.56 13.17 -16.46
C ILE A 88 16.87 14.15 -15.50
N ASP A 89 17.64 15.04 -14.87
CA ASP A 89 17.15 16.08 -13.96
C ASP A 89 16.35 15.55 -12.76
N ILE A 90 16.69 14.35 -12.29
CA ILE A 90 16.17 13.81 -11.02
C ILE A 90 17.21 14.05 -9.93
N GLU A 91 16.81 14.80 -8.92
CA GLU A 91 17.62 15.02 -7.73
C GLU A 91 17.90 13.69 -7.00
N PRO A 92 19.18 13.33 -6.79
CA PRO A 92 19.56 12.07 -6.18
C PRO A 92 19.35 12.01 -4.66
N ASP A 93 18.96 13.10 -4.03
CA ASP A 93 18.82 13.22 -2.57
C ASP A 93 17.62 12.44 -2.02
N GLU A 94 16.65 12.16 -2.88
CA GLU A 94 15.48 11.34 -2.56
C GLU A 94 15.73 9.83 -2.75
N LEU A 95 16.88 9.44 -3.29
CA LEU A 95 17.23 8.04 -3.51
C LEU A 95 17.54 7.33 -2.18
N VAL A 96 16.64 6.47 -1.74
CA VAL A 96 16.74 5.72 -0.48
C VAL A 96 17.67 4.52 -0.62
N LYS A 97 17.39 3.66 -1.61
CA LYS A 97 18.11 2.40 -1.80
C LYS A 97 18.07 1.94 -3.25
N ILE A 98 19.03 1.08 -3.60
CA ILE A 98 19.04 0.36 -4.88
C ILE A 98 19.06 -1.13 -4.58
N VAL A 99 18.21 -1.86 -5.28
CA VAL A 99 18.10 -3.32 -5.14
C VAL A 99 18.14 -3.96 -6.52
N ARG A 100 19.11 -4.83 -6.76
CA ARG A 100 19.14 -5.64 -7.98
C ARG A 100 18.10 -6.76 -7.91
N ILE A 101 17.37 -6.94 -9.00
CA ILE A 101 16.27 -7.91 -9.10
C ILE A 101 16.79 -9.21 -9.70
N GLY A 102 16.48 -10.33 -9.05
CA GLY A 102 16.86 -11.67 -9.50
C GLY A 102 18.23 -12.16 -9.03
N LYS A 103 18.50 -13.44 -9.28
CA LYS A 103 19.77 -14.10 -8.91
C LYS A 103 20.84 -13.80 -9.94
N LYS A 104 22.06 -13.52 -9.49
CA LYS A 104 23.22 -13.35 -10.37
C LYS A 104 23.58 -14.70 -11.00
N ASN A 105 23.25 -14.88 -12.27
CA ASN A 105 23.65 -16.07 -13.02
C ASN A 105 25.06 -15.87 -13.56
N ARG A 106 26.02 -16.69 -13.12
CA ARG A 106 27.42 -16.59 -13.57
C ARG A 106 27.64 -16.89 -15.06
N ARG A 107 26.67 -17.54 -15.71
CA ARG A 107 26.71 -17.90 -17.14
C ARG A 107 26.04 -16.87 -18.03
N ASP A 108 25.30 -15.93 -17.43
CA ASP A 108 24.56 -14.92 -18.16
C ASP A 108 25.34 -13.61 -18.03
N GLU A 109 25.87 -13.11 -19.15
CA GLU A 109 26.56 -11.82 -19.19
C GLU A 109 25.59 -10.64 -19.04
N LYS A 110 24.27 -10.93 -19.05
CA LYS A 110 23.24 -9.92 -18.86
C LYS A 110 23.29 -9.35 -17.44
N SER A 111 23.37 -8.02 -17.40
CA SER A 111 23.27 -7.28 -16.15
C SER A 111 21.85 -7.36 -15.60
N ARG A 112 21.71 -7.59 -14.30
CA ARG A 112 20.38 -7.62 -13.68
C ARG A 112 19.80 -6.20 -13.61
N PRO A 113 18.47 -6.06 -13.78
CA PRO A 113 17.81 -4.80 -13.53
C PRO A 113 18.02 -4.35 -12.08
N ALA A 114 18.13 -3.04 -11.90
CA ALA A 114 18.23 -2.40 -10.59
C ALA A 114 16.98 -1.57 -10.32
N ASN A 115 16.35 -1.80 -9.18
CA ASN A 115 15.21 -1.02 -8.70
C ASN A 115 15.71 0.09 -7.78
N ALA A 116 15.61 1.33 -8.24
CA ALA A 116 15.91 2.53 -7.46
C ALA A 116 14.66 2.98 -6.71
N VAL A 117 14.75 3.05 -5.38
CA VAL A 117 13.64 3.38 -4.49
C VAL A 117 13.80 4.80 -3.98
N PHE A 118 12.73 5.58 -4.07
CA PHE A 118 12.70 7.00 -3.70
C PHE A 118 11.75 7.25 -2.52
N SER A 119 12.09 8.21 -1.66
CA SER A 119 11.24 8.65 -0.53
C SER A 119 10.30 9.79 -0.88
N GLY A 120 10.57 10.52 -1.98
CA GLY A 120 9.86 11.74 -2.37
C GLY A 120 8.51 11.53 -3.07
N PRO A 121 7.87 12.63 -3.51
CA PRO A 121 6.70 12.59 -4.39
C PRO A 121 7.02 11.92 -5.73
N ASP A 122 6.00 11.50 -6.50
CA ASP A 122 6.15 10.78 -7.78
C ASP A 122 6.93 11.60 -8.82
N LYS A 123 8.26 11.50 -8.82
CA LYS A 123 9.13 12.09 -9.87
C LYS A 123 8.97 11.36 -11.21
N VAL A 124 8.50 10.11 -11.19
CA VAL A 124 8.27 9.27 -12.38
C VAL A 124 7.08 9.76 -13.20
N ALA A 125 6.05 10.35 -12.56
CA ALA A 125 4.87 10.85 -13.27
C ALA A 125 5.14 12.11 -14.10
N ALA A 126 6.21 12.85 -13.80
CA ALA A 126 6.58 14.08 -14.52
C ALA A 126 7.36 13.82 -15.84
N MET A 127 7.71 12.56 -16.14
CA MET A 127 8.52 12.18 -17.30
C MET A 127 7.73 11.56 -18.47
N LEU A 128 6.40 11.40 -18.34
CA LEU A 128 5.50 10.95 -19.40
C LEU A 128 4.61 12.09 -19.88
#